data_AF-A0A0M3JFW3-F1
#
_entry.id   AF-A0A0M3JFW3-F1
#
_cell.length_a   1.000
_cell.length_b   1.000
_cell.length_c   1.000
_cell.angle_alpha   90.00
_cell.angle_beta   90.00
_cell.angle_gamma   90.00
#
_symmetry.space_group_name_H-M   'P 1'
#
loop_
_entity.id
_entity.type
_entity.pdbx_description
1 polymer ?
#
loop_
_entity_poly.entity_id
_entity_poly.type
_entity_poly.pdbx_seq_one_letter_code
_entity_poly.pdbx_strand_id
1 'polypeptide(L)'
;MAAVVGSVLFFGTQFVPVKRYKSGDGIFVQFMMGVGIFFVAFVVFALRRFPPFYPLPMLGGFFWALANAAAVPLVETIGLALTLLLCNTVSCIMGWATSRFGLFGLNPAPPKSDTLNYIGLVLLIVGYVFELEIGDC
;
A
#
# COMPACT_ATOMS: atom_id res chain seq x y z
N MET A 1 -14.12 11.89 8.33
CA MET A 1 -14.49 10.51 8.72
C MET A 1 -15.23 9.77 7.60
N ALA A 2 -16.28 10.33 6.98
CA ALA A 2 -17.01 9.67 5.89
C ALA A 2 -16.11 9.24 4.70
N ALA A 3 -15.19 10.10 4.25
CA ALA A 3 -14.25 9.76 3.18
C ALA A 3 -13.30 8.60 3.56
N VAL A 4 -12.86 8.53 4.82
CA VAL A 4 -11.95 7.50 5.31
C VAL A 4 -12.66 6.15 5.38
N VAL A 5 -13.90 6.12 5.88
CA VAL A 5 -14.74 4.92 5.93
C VAL A 5 -15.03 4.41 4.51
N GLY A 6 -15.34 5.32 3.58
CA GLY A 6 -15.51 4.98 2.17
C GLY A 6 -14.26 4.31 1.59
N SER A 7 -13.09 4.90 1.78
CA SER A 7 -11.82 4.35 1.28
C SER A 7 -11.54 2.95 1.81
N VAL A 8 -11.75 2.70 3.10
CA VAL A 8 -11.50 1.39 3.72
C VAL A 8 -12.45 0.32 3.15
N LEU A 9 -13.72 0.66 2.95
CA LEU A 9 -14.71 -0.28 2.39
C LEU A 9 -14.41 -0.61 0.93
N PHE A 10 -14.08 0.38 0.11
CA PHE A 10 -13.72 0.16 -1.29
C PHE A 10 -12.39 -0.60 -1.43
N PHE A 11 -11.39 -0.27 -0.61
CA PHE A 11 -10.11 -0.96 -0.64
C PHE A 11 -10.21 -2.39 -0.07
N GLY A 12 -11.10 -2.64 0.89
CA GLY A 12 -11.34 -4.00 1.41
C GLY A 12 -12.10 -4.89 0.44
N THR A 13 -13.05 -4.33 -0.32
CA THR A 13 -13.91 -5.10 -1.23
C THR A 13 -13.24 -5.47 -2.55
N GLN A 14 -12.12 -4.82 -2.93
CA GLN A 14 -11.39 -5.13 -4.16
C GLN A 14 -10.91 -6.60 -4.23
N PHE A 15 -10.68 -7.24 -3.07
CA PHE A 15 -10.21 -8.62 -2.99
C PHE A 15 -11.33 -9.67 -3.07
N VAL A 16 -12.60 -9.26 -2.94
CA VAL A 16 -13.78 -10.14 -3.01
C VAL A 16 -14.01 -10.70 -4.43
N PRO A 17 -14.00 -9.90 -5.53
CA PRO A 17 -14.18 -10.42 -6.88
C PRO A 17 -13.01 -11.27 -7.36
N VAL A 18 -11.77 -10.98 -6.92
CA VAL A 18 -10.57 -11.77 -7.22
C VAL A 18 -10.69 -13.21 -6.69
N LYS A 19 -11.41 -13.41 -5.58
CA LYS A 19 -11.67 -14.74 -5.03
C LYS A 19 -12.81 -15.48 -5.75
N ARG A 20 -13.73 -14.75 -6.41
CA ARG A 20 -14.89 -15.31 -7.11
C ARG A 20 -14.60 -15.71 -8.55
N TYR A 21 -13.67 -15.02 -9.21
CA TYR A 21 -13.25 -15.30 -10.58
C TYR A 21 -11.77 -15.69 -10.58
N LYS A 22 -11.44 -16.89 -11.10
CA LYS A 22 -10.05 -17.30 -11.38
C LYS A 22 -9.46 -16.31 -12.38
N SER A 23 -8.86 -15.26 -11.86
CA SER A 23 -8.16 -14.26 -12.66
C SER A 23 -6.90 -14.93 -13.14
N GLY A 24 -6.87 -15.31 -14.42
CA GLY A 24 -5.79 -16.09 -15.02
C GLY A 24 -4.54 -15.26 -15.30
N ASP A 25 -4.09 -14.46 -14.32
CA ASP A 25 -2.75 -13.86 -14.12
C ASP A 25 -2.88 -12.55 -13.32
N GLY A 26 -2.18 -12.42 -12.19
CA GLY A 26 -2.26 -11.21 -11.34
C GLY A 26 -1.77 -9.93 -12.03
N ILE A 27 -0.91 -10.06 -13.04
CA ILE A 27 -0.33 -8.96 -13.82
C ILE A 27 -1.42 -8.31 -14.68
N PHE A 28 -2.31 -9.12 -15.26
CA PHE A 28 -3.41 -8.61 -16.06
C PHE A 28 -4.41 -7.82 -15.19
N VAL A 29 -4.69 -8.31 -13.98
CA VAL A 29 -5.54 -7.60 -13.01
C VAL A 29 -4.90 -6.27 -12.61
N GLN A 30 -3.59 -6.25 -12.31
CA GLN A 30 -2.88 -5.01 -11.97
C GLN A 30 -2.88 -4.00 -13.11
N PHE A 31 -2.72 -4.46 -14.35
CA PHE A 31 -2.80 -3.61 -15.53
C PHE A 31 -4.20 -3.01 -15.70
N MET A 32 -5.27 -3.81 -15.57
CA MET A 32 -6.65 -3.33 -15.63
C MET A 32 -6.98 -2.33 -14.51
N MET A 33 -6.48 -2.56 -13.29
CA MET A 33 -6.60 -1.60 -12.19
C MET A 33 -5.89 -0.28 -12.50
N GLY A 34 -4.69 -0.34 -13.09
CA GLY A 34 -3.96 0.85 -13.54
C GLY A 34 -4.72 1.66 -14.60
N VAL A 35 -5.32 0.99 -15.58
CA VAL A 35 -6.18 1.61 -16.59
C VAL A 35 -7.38 2.30 -15.94
N GLY A 36 -8.04 1.65 -14.97
CA GLY A 36 -9.16 2.24 -14.23
C GLY A 36 -8.77 3.52 -13.47
N ILE A 37 -7.64 3.49 -12.77
CA ILE A 37 -7.11 4.65 -12.03
C ILE A 37 -6.78 5.79 -13.00
N PHE A 38 -6.22 5.49 -14.17
CA PHE A 38 -5.93 6.49 -15.20
C PHE A 38 -7.18 7.23 -15.68
N PHE A 39 -8.27 6.51 -15.95
CA PHE A 39 -9.53 7.14 -16.37
C PHE A 39 -10.12 8.02 -15.27
N VAL A 40 -10.17 7.55 -14.03
CA VAL A 40 -10.67 8.35 -12.89
C VAL A 40 -9.78 9.57 -12.66
N ALA A 41 -8.46 9.41 -12.74
CA ALA A 41 -7.51 10.51 -12.62
C ALA A 41 -7.71 11.55 -13.73
N PHE A 42 -7.94 11.13 -14.98
CA PHE A 42 -8.22 12.03 -16.10
C PHE A 42 -9.50 12.83 -15.90
N VAL A 43 -10.58 12.20 -15.44
CA VAL A 43 -11.85 12.88 -15.11
C VAL A 43 -11.64 13.91 -14.00
N VAL A 44 -10.94 13.54 -12.92
CA VAL A 44 -10.62 14.47 -11.82
C VAL A 44 -9.75 15.63 -12.29
N PHE A 45 -8.78 15.36 -13.18
CA PHE A 45 -7.90 16.37 -13.74
C PHE A 45 -8.65 17.38 -14.61
N ALA A 46 -9.61 16.92 -15.43
CA ALA A 46 -10.50 17.76 -16.21
C ALA A 46 -11.40 18.65 -15.32
N LEU A 47 -11.95 18.09 -14.23
CA LEU A 47 -12.77 18.85 -13.27
C LEU A 47 -11.96 19.90 -12.49
N ARG A 48 -10.68 19.65 -12.23
CA ARG A 48 -9.78 20.53 -11.47
C ARG A 48 -9.14 21.65 -12.30
N ARG A 49 -9.53 21.83 -13.58
CA ARG A 49 -9.09 22.93 -14.46
C ARG A 49 -7.57 23.03 -14.63
N PHE A 50 -6.89 21.89 -14.82
CA PHE A 50 -5.45 21.81 -15.12
C PHE A 50 -4.54 22.46 -14.05
N PRO A 51 -4.48 21.87 -12.83
CA PRO A 51 -3.54 22.32 -11.81
C PRO A 51 -2.07 22.08 -12.25
N PRO A 52 -1.11 22.85 -11.72
CA PRO A 52 0.31 22.68 -12.03
C PRO A 52 0.82 21.29 -11.59
N PHE A 53 1.75 20.73 -12.39
CA PHE A 53 2.34 19.42 -12.13
C PHE A 53 3.25 19.46 -10.90
N TYR A 54 2.88 18.70 -9.87
CA TYR A 54 3.77 18.43 -8.74
C TYR A 54 4.40 17.05 -8.95
N PRO A 55 5.73 16.93 -9.11
CA PRO A 55 6.38 15.65 -9.35
C PRO A 55 6.41 14.75 -8.10
N LEU A 56 6.36 15.33 -6.89
CA LEU A 56 6.40 14.58 -5.63
C LEU A 56 5.20 13.62 -5.47
N PRO A 57 3.93 14.06 -5.67
CA PRO A 57 2.79 13.15 -5.68
C PRO A 57 2.83 12.11 -6.81
N MET A 58 3.39 12.46 -7.98
CA MET A 58 3.49 11.53 -9.11
C MET A 58 4.45 10.37 -8.81
N LEU A 59 5.54 10.64 -8.11
CA LEU A 59 6.49 9.61 -7.66
C LEU A 59 5.82 8.58 -6.74
N GLY A 60 4.89 9.02 -5.89
CA GLY A 60 4.10 8.13 -5.04
C GLY A 60 3.23 7.16 -5.86
N GLY A 61 2.57 7.65 -6.92
CA GLY A 61 1.80 6.81 -7.84
C GLY A 61 2.66 5.81 -8.61
N PHE A 62 3.87 6.23 -9.02
CA PHE A 62 4.84 5.33 -9.67
C PHE A 62 5.29 4.21 -8.73
N PHE A 63 5.68 4.54 -7.49
CA PHE A 63 6.05 3.54 -6.49
C PHE A 63 4.90 2.61 -6.14
N TRP A 64 3.66 3.12 -6.09
CA TRP A 64 2.47 2.29 -5.87
C TRP A 64 2.25 1.27 -7.00
N ALA A 65 2.41 1.69 -8.26
CA ALA A 65 2.30 0.79 -9.41
C ALA A 65 3.42 -0.27 -9.41
N LEU A 66 4.65 0.14 -9.10
CA LEU A 66 5.81 -0.77 -9.01
C LEU A 66 5.64 -1.79 -7.88
N ALA A 67 5.18 -1.36 -6.71
CA ALA A 67 4.94 -2.24 -5.56
C ALA A 67 3.86 -3.29 -5.87
N ASN A 68 2.77 -2.90 -6.53
CA ASN A 68 1.74 -3.86 -6.90
C ASN A 68 2.19 -4.81 -8.03
N ALA A 69 2.97 -4.32 -9.00
CA ALA A 69 3.55 -5.17 -10.04
C ALA A 69 4.53 -6.20 -9.45
N ALA A 70 5.31 -5.80 -8.44
CA ALA A 70 6.19 -6.69 -7.69
C ALA A 70 5.42 -7.62 -6.74
N ALA A 71 4.27 -7.19 -6.21
CA ALA A 71 3.45 -8.03 -5.32
C ALA A 71 2.86 -9.24 -6.06
N VAL A 72 2.58 -9.15 -7.36
CA VAL A 72 2.04 -10.28 -8.14
C VAL A 72 2.93 -11.53 -8.10
N PRO A 73 4.22 -11.47 -8.50
CA PRO A 73 5.10 -12.64 -8.41
C PRO A 73 5.37 -13.07 -6.96
N LEU A 74 5.24 -12.18 -5.97
CA LEU A 74 5.27 -12.59 -4.56
C LEU A 74 4.04 -13.42 -4.19
N VAL A 75 2.84 -13.00 -4.58
CA VAL A 75 1.60 -13.76 -4.29
C VAL A 75 1.67 -15.17 -4.87
N GLU A 76 2.30 -15.35 -6.04
CA GLU A 76 2.45 -16.67 -6.67
C GLU A 76 3.50 -17.55 -5.98
N THR A 77 4.52 -16.98 -5.33
CA THR A 77 5.61 -17.74 -4.69
C THR A 77 5.34 -18.05 -3.22
N ILE A 78 4.84 -17.09 -2.44
CA ILE A 78 4.64 -17.19 -0.98
C ILE A 78 3.16 -17.14 -0.56
N GLY A 79 2.23 -16.91 -1.50
CA GLY A 79 0.81 -16.85 -1.21
C GLY A 79 0.29 -15.45 -0.84
N LEU A 80 -1.04 -15.31 -0.92
CA LEU A 80 -1.74 -14.02 -0.85
C LEU A 80 -1.73 -13.41 0.57
N ALA A 81 -1.84 -14.23 1.62
CA ALA A 81 -1.85 -13.77 3.00
C ALA A 81 -0.50 -13.17 3.42
N LEU A 82 0.59 -13.90 3.16
CA LEU A 82 1.96 -13.48 3.46
C LEU A 82 2.35 -12.21 2.68
N THR A 83 1.99 -12.14 1.40
CA THR A 83 2.28 -10.95 0.59
C THR A 83 1.53 -9.71 1.10
N LEU A 84 0.27 -9.84 1.52
CA LEU A 84 -0.49 -8.73 2.09
C LEU A 84 0.07 -8.28 3.45
N LEU A 85 0.54 -9.20 4.28
CA LEU A 85 1.23 -8.91 5.54
C LEU A 85 2.54 -8.15 5.29
N LEU A 86 3.35 -8.61 4.32
CA LEU A 86 4.55 -7.91 3.86
C LEU A 86 4.27 -6.46 3.47
N CYS A 87 3.27 -6.24 2.60
CA CYS A 87 2.92 -4.91 2.13
C CYS A 87 2.48 -3.98 3.27
N ASN A 88 1.71 -4.48 4.23
CA ASN A 88 1.30 -3.69 5.40
C ASN A 88 2.48 -3.40 6.34
N THR A 89 3.35 -4.38 6.57
CA THR A 89 4.56 -4.23 7.37
C THR A 89 5.49 -3.16 6.81
N VAL A 90 5.78 -3.23 5.49
CA VAL A 90 6.59 -2.22 4.80
C VAL A 90 5.93 -0.84 4.87
N SER A 91 4.61 -0.76 4.72
CA SER A 91 3.87 0.51 4.83
C SER A 91 3.95 1.11 6.23
N CYS A 92 3.87 0.30 7.28
CA CYS A 92 4.05 0.72 8.67
C CYS A 92 5.49 1.18 8.95
N ILE A 93 6.50 0.46 8.47
CA ILE A 93 7.92 0.83 8.62
C ILE A 93 8.20 2.14 7.87
N MET A 94 7.72 2.28 6.65
CA MET A 94 7.88 3.51 5.87
C MET A 94 7.12 4.69 6.50
N GLY A 95 5.92 4.46 7.06
CA GLY A 95 5.17 5.45 7.83
C GLY A 95 5.90 5.88 9.11
N TRP A 96 6.53 4.93 9.80
CA TRP A 96 7.39 5.19 10.94
C TRP A 96 8.63 6.01 10.54
N ALA A 97 9.33 5.62 9.48
CA ALA A 97 10.52 6.31 9.00
C ALA A 97 10.20 7.74 8.53
N THR A 98 9.13 7.91 7.73
CA THR A 98 8.72 9.23 7.23
C THR A 98 8.27 10.17 8.35
N SER A 99 7.55 9.67 9.36
CA SER A 99 7.17 10.47 10.53
C SER A 99 8.35 10.84 11.44
N ARG A 100 9.38 9.98 11.53
CA ARG A 100 10.57 10.25 12.35
C ARG A 100 11.54 11.24 11.69
N PHE A 101 11.73 11.12 10.38
CA PHE A 101 12.69 11.95 9.63
C PHE A 101 12.06 13.19 8.98
N GLY A 102 10.73 13.35 9.02
CA GLY A 102 10.05 14.54 8.48
C GLY A 102 10.28 14.74 6.97
N LEU A 103 10.53 13.65 6.25
CA LEU A 103 10.87 13.71 4.83
C LEU A 103 9.64 14.18 4.02
N PHE A 104 9.86 15.05 3.03
CA PHE A 104 8.84 15.70 2.17
C PHE A 104 8.14 16.97 2.74
N GLY A 105 8.71 17.65 3.73
CA GLY A 105 8.19 18.94 4.22
C GLY A 105 7.12 18.82 5.31
N LEU A 106 7.01 17.64 5.93
CA LEU A 106 6.16 17.39 7.09
C LEU A 106 6.88 17.85 8.35
N ASN A 107 6.15 18.53 9.26
CA ASN A 107 6.69 18.91 10.56
C ASN A 107 7.14 17.63 11.29
N PRO A 108 8.41 17.52 11.72
CA PRO A 108 8.86 16.40 12.53
C PRO A 108 7.98 16.36 13.78
N ALA A 109 7.23 15.28 13.94
CA ALA A 109 6.49 15.01 15.17
C ALA A 109 7.34 14.03 15.98
N PRO A 110 8.35 14.51 16.73
CA PRO A 110 9.14 13.63 17.58
C PRO A 110 8.18 12.91 18.53
N PRO A 111 8.25 11.56 18.61
CA PRO A 111 7.32 10.79 19.41
C PRO A 111 7.44 11.21 20.88
N LYS A 112 6.29 11.32 21.55
CA LYS A 112 6.20 11.69 22.98
C LYS A 112 6.93 10.69 23.90
N SER A 113 7.14 9.46 23.43
CA SER A 113 8.01 8.43 24.03
C SER A 113 8.63 7.56 22.92
N ASP A 114 9.95 7.59 22.76
CA ASP A 114 10.66 6.75 21.78
C ASP A 114 10.50 5.24 22.10
N THR A 115 10.42 4.87 23.38
CA THR A 115 10.36 3.46 23.83
C THR A 115 9.13 2.72 23.34
N LEU A 116 7.94 3.33 23.42
CA LEU A 116 6.68 2.72 22.98
C LEU A 116 6.66 2.52 21.46
N ASN A 117 7.31 3.42 20.72
CA ASN A 117 7.39 3.37 19.28
C ASN A 117 8.29 2.21 18.80
N TYR A 118 9.46 2.04 19.42
CA TYR A 118 10.32 0.89 19.13
C TYR A 118 9.69 -0.44 19.52
N ILE A 119 8.92 -0.50 20.62
CA ILE A 119 8.18 -1.72 21.00
C ILE A 119 7.17 -2.09 19.91
N GLY A 120 6.41 -1.12 19.38
CA GLY A 120 5.48 -1.35 18.28
C GLY A 120 6.18 -1.86 17.01
N LEU A 121 7.35 -1.31 16.70
CA LEU A 121 8.16 -1.74 15.56
C LEU A 121 8.67 -3.19 15.73
N VAL A 122 9.18 -3.53 16.91
CA VAL A 122 9.67 -4.88 17.23
C VAL A 122 8.53 -5.91 17.16
N LEU A 123 7.37 -5.59 17.75
CA LEU A 123 6.22 -6.49 17.76
C LEU A 123 5.70 -6.75 16.33
N LEU A 124 5.74 -5.74 15.48
CA LEU A 124 5.36 -5.85 14.07
C LEU A 124 6.34 -6.74 13.29
N ILE A 125 7.65 -6.61 13.53
CA ILE A 125 8.67 -7.48 12.91
C ILE A 125 8.53 -8.93 13.40
N VAL A 126 8.32 -9.14 14.70
CA VAL A 126 8.12 -10.49 15.27
C VAL A 126 6.88 -11.16 14.69
N GLY A 127 5.76 -10.44 14.57
CA GLY A 127 4.55 -10.96 13.94
C GLY A 127 4.76 -11.37 12.48
N TYR A 128 5.57 -10.59 11.73
CA TYR A 128 5.91 -10.94 10.36
C TYR A 128 6.80 -12.19 10.26
N VAL A 129 7.83 -12.30 11.10
CA VAL A 129 8.73 -13.46 11.12
C VAL A 129 7.97 -14.74 11.50
N PHE A 130 7.08 -14.65 12.48
CA PHE A 130 6.26 -15.78 12.92
C PHE A 130 5.36 -16.32 11.80
N GLU A 131 4.72 -15.45 11.02
CA GLU A 131 3.90 -15.90 9.89
C GLU A 131 4.75 -16.50 8.77
N LEU A 132 5.97 -15.97 8.55
CA LEU A 132 6.91 -16.52 7.57
C LEU A 132 7.27 -17.97 7.90
N GLU A 133 7.59 -18.26 9.17
CA GLU A 133 7.92 -19.62 9.64
C GLU A 133 6.75 -20.61 9.47
N ILE A 134 5.51 -20.14 9.59
CA ILE A 134 4.31 -20.96 9.36
C ILE A 134 4.11 -21.25 7.87
N GLY A 135 4.48 -20.33 6.98
CA GLY A 135 4.36 -20.51 5.53
C GLY A 135 5.33 -21.53 4.93
N ASP A 136 6.45 -21.80 5.62
CA ASP A 136 7.46 -22.78 5.21
C ASP A 136 7.15 -24.23 5.69
N CYS A 137 6.11 -24.44 6.52
CA CYS A 137 5.68 -25.75 7.03
C CYS A 137 4.56 -26.39 6.19
#